data_AF-A0A8H9DZZ3-F1
#
_entry.id   AF-A0A8H9DZZ3-F1
#
_cell.length_a   1.000
_cell.length_b   1.000
_cell.length_c   1.000
_cell.angle_alpha   90.00
_cell.angle_beta   90.00
_cell.angle_gamma   90.00
#
_symmetry.space_group_name_H-M   'P 1'
#
loop_
_entity.id
_entity.type
_entity.pdbx_description
1 polymer ?
#
loop_
_entity_poly.entity_id
_entity_poly.type
_entity_poly.pdbx_seq_one_letter_code
_entity_poly.pdbx_strand_id
1 'polypeptide(L)'
;MEVFNMLKTRLITDYINSLIGQEFVQGENDCNLIACKIIDILAGTDLYNSLYKKYSTKEEGLKICKELSGYSNILQPIKKHFKLVTDDLQDGDLLVTAHKLGNRNYYSVVPHYSGYGLVEEDGIWMTIPVSDIDYEQVYRFGG
;
A
#
# COMPACT_ATOMS: atom_id res chain seq x y z
N MET A 1 18.39 3.62 -16.91
CA MET A 1 17.58 2.67 -16.11
C MET A 1 17.65 3.02 -14.62
N GLU A 2 18.84 3.22 -14.05
CA GLU A 2 19.00 3.66 -12.64
C GLU A 2 18.37 5.02 -12.32
N VAL A 3 18.50 6.02 -13.21
CA VAL A 3 17.91 7.36 -13.00
C VAL A 3 16.38 7.29 -12.86
N PHE A 4 15.72 6.45 -13.65
CA PHE A 4 14.26 6.32 -13.61
C PHE A 4 13.78 5.63 -12.33
N ASN A 5 14.56 4.66 -11.85
CA ASN A 5 14.30 4.02 -10.55
C ASN A 5 14.51 5.00 -9.39
N MET A 6 15.58 5.81 -9.42
CA MET A 6 15.81 6.86 -8.41
C MET A 6 14.67 7.89 -8.36
N LEU A 7 14.14 8.30 -9.52
CA LEU A 7 12.99 9.22 -9.57
C LEU A 7 11.73 8.61 -8.94
N LYS A 8 11.43 7.33 -9.24
CA LYS A 8 10.29 6.63 -8.65
C LYS A 8 10.43 6.46 -7.14
N THR A 9 11.61 6.04 -6.67
CA THR A 9 11.92 5.95 -5.24
C THR A 9 11.69 7.29 -4.56
N ARG A 10 12.20 8.39 -5.12
CA ARG A 10 11.99 9.73 -4.58
C ARG A 10 10.51 10.11 -4.50
N LEU A 11 9.74 9.86 -5.56
CA LEU A 11 8.31 10.15 -5.57
C LEU A 11 7.56 9.38 -4.47
N ILE A 12 7.94 8.13 -4.23
CA ILE A 12 7.32 7.31 -3.18
C ILE A 12 7.74 7.81 -1.80
N THR A 13 9.02 8.12 -1.57
CA THR A 13 9.47 8.66 -0.28
C THR A 13 8.86 10.03 0.01
N ASP A 14 8.77 10.92 -0.99
CA ASP A 14 8.13 12.23 -0.85
C ASP A 14 6.63 12.06 -0.51
N TYR A 15 5.96 11.09 -1.14
CA TYR A 15 4.57 10.75 -0.83
C TYR A 15 4.40 10.20 0.59
N ILE A 16 5.20 9.22 1.01
CA ILE A 16 5.17 8.67 2.37
C ILE A 16 5.41 9.77 3.41
N ASN A 17 6.43 10.61 3.20
CA ASN A 17 6.75 11.72 4.09
C ASN A 17 5.61 12.74 4.18
N SER A 18 4.83 12.95 3.11
CA SER A 18 3.67 13.84 3.13
C SER A 18 2.51 13.33 4.00
N LEU A 19 2.48 12.02 4.30
CA LEU A 19 1.44 11.38 5.12
C LEU A 19 1.79 11.40 6.61
N ILE A 20 3.07 11.44 6.97
CA ILE A 20 3.49 11.41 8.37
C ILE A 20 2.89 12.60 9.12
N GLY A 21 2.24 12.32 10.25
CA GLY A 21 1.54 13.30 11.08
C GLY A 21 0.16 13.72 10.54
N GLN A 22 -0.30 13.16 9.42
CA GLN A 22 -1.65 13.39 8.91
C GLN A 22 -2.65 12.44 9.58
N GLU A 23 -3.88 12.91 9.74
CA GLU A 23 -5.00 12.08 10.17
C GLU A 23 -5.29 10.97 9.15
N PHE A 24 -5.57 9.78 9.65
CA PHE A 24 -6.09 8.67 8.87
C PHE A 24 -7.54 8.97 8.45
N VAL A 25 -7.78 8.86 7.15
CA VAL A 25 -9.08 9.04 6.52
C VAL A 25 -9.31 7.91 5.53
N GLN A 26 -10.24 7.03 5.87
CA GLN A 26 -10.67 5.91 5.02
C GLN A 26 -11.19 6.45 3.67
N GLY A 27 -10.68 5.89 2.56
CA GLY A 27 -11.04 6.35 1.21
C GLY A 27 -10.24 7.54 0.70
N GLU A 28 -9.33 8.09 1.50
CA GLU A 28 -8.43 9.17 1.07
C GLU A 28 -6.97 8.78 1.19
N ASN A 29 -6.55 8.31 2.36
CA ASN A 29 -5.17 7.97 2.65
C ASN A 29 -5.04 6.65 3.43
N ASP A 30 -6.02 5.75 3.33
CA ASP A 30 -5.89 4.43 3.95
C ASP A 30 -4.78 3.58 3.32
N CYS A 31 -4.35 2.54 4.04
CA CYS A 31 -3.25 1.67 3.61
C CYS A 31 -3.41 1.10 2.17
N ASN A 32 -4.64 0.85 1.71
CA ASN A 32 -4.88 0.34 0.37
C ASN A 32 -4.76 1.44 -0.69
N LEU A 33 -5.19 2.67 -0.40
CA LEU A 33 -4.94 3.80 -1.30
C LEU A 33 -3.45 4.17 -1.36
N ILE A 34 -2.74 4.11 -0.23
CA ILE A 34 -1.28 4.29 -0.21
C ILE A 34 -0.61 3.26 -1.12
N ALA A 35 -0.99 1.99 -1.00
CA ALA A 35 -0.49 0.93 -1.87
C ALA A 35 -0.86 1.16 -3.34
N CYS A 36 -2.10 1.55 -3.65
CA CYS A 36 -2.52 1.92 -5.01
C CYS A 36 -1.65 3.04 -5.60
N LYS A 37 -1.35 4.08 -4.81
CA LYS A 37 -0.50 5.19 -5.26
C LYS A 37 0.92 4.73 -5.58
N ILE A 38 1.48 3.85 -4.75
CA ILE A 38 2.80 3.24 -4.99
C ILE A 38 2.79 2.38 -6.26
N ILE A 39 1.74 1.58 -6.47
CA ILE A 39 1.58 0.78 -7.69
C ILE A 39 1.46 1.71 -8.91
N ASP A 40 0.71 2.82 -8.83
CA ASP A 40 0.59 3.80 -9.91
C ASP A 40 1.96 4.42 -10.26
N ILE A 41 2.76 4.81 -9.27
CA ILE A 41 4.12 5.35 -9.49
C ILE A 41 5.04 4.31 -10.17
N LEU A 42 4.96 3.05 -9.74
CA LEU A 42 5.87 2.00 -10.20
C LEU A 42 5.46 1.39 -11.54
N ALA A 43 4.17 1.11 -11.73
CA ALA A 43 3.62 0.38 -12.86
C ALA A 43 2.85 1.25 -13.87
N GLY A 44 2.64 2.54 -13.59
CA GLY A 44 1.90 3.45 -14.48
C GLY A 44 0.41 3.14 -14.57
N THR A 45 -0.18 2.57 -13.51
CA THR A 45 -1.62 2.32 -13.39
C THR A 45 -2.39 3.59 -12.96
N ASP A 46 -3.71 3.49 -12.88
CA ASP A 46 -4.60 4.57 -12.40
C ASP A 46 -5.50 4.09 -11.22
N LEU A 47 -4.97 3.21 -10.38
CA LEU A 47 -5.71 2.57 -9.29
C LEU A 47 -6.11 3.57 -8.21
N TYR A 48 -5.20 4.47 -7.84
CA TYR A 48 -5.45 5.47 -6.81
C TYR A 48 -6.61 6.37 -7.21
N ASN A 49 -6.56 6.98 -8.40
CA ASN A 49 -7.59 7.92 -8.83
C ASN A 49 -8.95 7.25 -9.04
N SER A 50 -8.96 5.97 -9.45
CA SER A 50 -10.19 5.19 -9.61
C SER A 50 -10.94 4.98 -8.29
N LEU A 51 -10.23 5.00 -7.14
CA LEU A 51 -10.78 4.67 -5.82
C LEU A 51 -10.83 5.87 -4.86
N TYR A 52 -10.00 6.89 -5.07
CA TYR A 52 -9.89 8.07 -4.21
C TYR A 52 -11.24 8.77 -4.03
N LYS A 53 -11.64 8.96 -2.76
CA LYS A 53 -12.91 9.57 -2.33
C LYS A 53 -14.17 8.86 -2.84
N LYS A 54 -14.09 7.56 -3.17
CA LYS A 54 -15.25 6.78 -3.63
C LYS A 54 -15.93 5.96 -2.53
N TYR A 55 -15.32 5.85 -1.36
CA TYR A 55 -15.85 5.17 -0.18
C TYR A 55 -15.41 5.92 1.08
N SER A 56 -16.09 5.70 2.21
CA SER A 56 -15.68 6.24 3.52
C SER A 56 -15.57 5.15 4.59
N THR A 57 -15.92 3.91 4.27
CA THR A 57 -15.82 2.75 5.16
C THR A 57 -15.09 1.58 4.50
N LYS A 58 -14.55 0.67 5.31
CA LYS A 58 -13.87 -0.56 4.82
C LYS A 58 -14.85 -1.44 4.03
N GLU A 59 -16.08 -1.57 4.53
CA GLU A 59 -17.16 -2.36 3.95
C GLU A 59 -17.57 -1.84 2.57
N GLU A 60 -17.71 -0.52 2.41
CA GLU A 60 -17.99 0.11 1.13
C GLU A 60 -16.83 -0.08 0.15
N GLY A 61 -15.59 0.15 0.59
CA GLY A 61 -14.40 -0.06 -0.22
C GLY A 61 -14.33 -1.49 -0.79
N LEU A 62 -14.61 -2.49 0.05
CA LEU A 62 -14.69 -3.89 -0.37
C LEU A 62 -15.84 -4.19 -1.35
N LYS A 63 -16.93 -3.42 -1.36
CA LYS A 63 -18.03 -3.59 -2.32
C LYS A 63 -17.68 -2.99 -3.68
N ILE A 64 -17.12 -1.78 -3.69
CA ILE A 64 -16.94 -1.00 -4.93
C ILE A 64 -15.61 -1.24 -5.63
N CYS A 65 -14.57 -1.73 -4.91
CA CYS A 65 -13.23 -1.85 -5.48
C CYS A 65 -13.19 -2.69 -6.77
N LYS A 66 -13.95 -3.79 -6.85
CA LYS A 66 -13.99 -4.63 -8.05
C LYS A 66 -14.58 -3.91 -9.25
N GLU A 67 -15.63 -3.13 -9.04
CA GLU A 67 -16.30 -2.37 -10.08
C GLU A 67 -15.40 -1.25 -10.63
N LEU A 68 -14.74 -0.52 -9.73
CA LEU A 68 -13.97 0.67 -10.10
C LEU A 68 -12.54 0.37 -10.55
N SER A 69 -11.91 -0.67 -10.00
CA SER A 69 -10.49 -1.00 -10.28
C SER A 69 -10.30 -2.32 -11.03
N GLY A 70 -11.35 -3.13 -11.17
CA GLY A 70 -11.26 -4.49 -11.69
C GLY A 70 -10.77 -5.53 -10.65
N TYR A 71 -10.40 -5.11 -9.45
CA TYR A 71 -9.84 -5.99 -8.40
C TYR A 71 -10.72 -6.06 -7.15
N SER A 72 -10.88 -7.27 -6.60
CA SER A 72 -11.71 -7.51 -5.41
C SER A 72 -11.03 -7.15 -4.08
N ASN A 73 -9.72 -6.96 -4.10
CA ASN A 73 -8.89 -6.57 -2.96
C ASN A 73 -7.50 -6.10 -3.44
N ILE A 74 -6.75 -5.43 -2.58
CA ILE A 74 -5.43 -4.86 -2.88
C ILE A 74 -4.35 -5.91 -3.20
N LEU A 75 -4.48 -7.15 -2.70
CA LEU A 75 -3.50 -8.19 -2.97
C LEU A 75 -3.46 -8.60 -4.46
N GLN A 76 -4.58 -8.50 -5.17
CA GLN A 76 -4.64 -8.84 -6.60
C GLN A 76 -3.75 -7.93 -7.47
N PRO A 77 -3.83 -6.58 -7.42
CA PRO A 77 -2.92 -5.73 -8.16
C PRO A 77 -1.49 -5.82 -7.65
N ILE A 78 -1.25 -6.04 -6.34
CA ILE A 78 0.10 -6.32 -5.82
C ILE A 78 0.68 -7.55 -6.52
N LYS A 79 -0.02 -8.70 -6.51
CA LYS A 79 0.44 -9.94 -7.17
C LYS A 79 0.62 -9.81 -8.68
N LYS A 80 -0.06 -8.87 -9.32
CA LYS A 80 0.09 -8.61 -10.75
C LYS A 80 1.39 -7.87 -11.09
N HIS A 81 1.86 -6.99 -10.21
CA HIS A 81 2.98 -6.07 -10.48
C HIS A 81 4.23 -6.35 -9.61
N PHE A 82 4.09 -7.15 -8.56
CA PHE A 82 5.12 -7.46 -7.58
C PHE A 82 5.32 -8.98 -7.47
N LYS A 83 6.53 -9.39 -7.09
CA LYS A 83 6.89 -10.77 -6.80
C LYS A 83 6.93 -10.99 -5.29
N LEU A 84 6.47 -12.15 -4.84
CA LEU A 84 6.66 -12.59 -3.47
C LEU A 84 8.17 -12.80 -3.23
N VAL A 85 8.69 -12.27 -2.12
CA VAL A 85 10.09 -12.43 -1.71
C VAL A 85 10.20 -13.00 -0.31
N THR A 86 11.32 -13.67 -0.04
CA THR A 86 11.65 -14.29 1.25
C THR A 86 13.09 -13.99 1.68
N ASP A 87 13.74 -13.05 1.00
CA ASP A 87 15.07 -12.55 1.34
C ASP A 87 14.97 -11.32 2.24
N ASP A 88 16.11 -10.70 2.56
CA ASP A 88 16.14 -9.49 3.37
C ASP A 88 15.29 -8.38 2.74
N LEU A 89 14.61 -7.61 3.61
CA LEU A 89 13.79 -6.48 3.20
C LEU A 89 14.60 -5.42 2.46
N GLN A 90 14.01 -4.85 1.42
CA GLN A 90 14.58 -3.77 0.62
C GLN A 90 13.59 -2.61 0.51
N ASP A 91 14.11 -1.42 0.24
CA ASP A 91 13.29 -0.23 0.00
C ASP A 91 12.31 -0.47 -1.15
N GLY A 92 11.05 -0.16 -0.91
CA GLY A 92 9.96 -0.40 -1.87
C GLY A 92 9.24 -1.73 -1.72
N ASP A 93 9.65 -2.58 -0.77
CA ASP A 93 8.88 -3.75 -0.40
C ASP A 93 7.52 -3.36 0.23
N LEU A 94 6.50 -4.15 -0.10
CA LEU A 94 5.17 -4.06 0.48
C LEU A 94 4.94 -5.24 1.43
N LEU A 95 4.78 -4.93 2.71
CA LEU A 95 4.48 -5.88 3.76
C LEU A 95 2.97 -6.05 3.83
N VAL A 96 2.48 -7.28 3.75
CA VAL A 96 1.06 -7.59 3.63
C VAL A 96 0.64 -8.54 4.76
N THR A 97 -0.49 -8.20 5.39
CA THR A 97 -1.13 -9.01 6.43
C THR A 97 -2.58 -9.28 6.02
N ALA A 98 -3.01 -10.54 6.06
CA ALA A 98 -4.39 -10.91 5.78
C ALA A 98 -5.29 -10.76 7.01
N HIS A 99 -6.51 -10.31 6.77
CA HIS A 99 -7.54 -10.14 7.79
C HIS A 99 -8.86 -10.74 7.30
N LYS A 100 -9.77 -11.01 8.23
CA LYS A 100 -11.13 -11.49 7.93
C LYS A 100 -12.18 -10.48 8.32
N LEU A 101 -13.14 -10.26 7.41
CA LEU A 101 -14.38 -9.55 7.67
C LEU A 101 -15.55 -10.45 7.22
N GLY A 102 -16.16 -11.14 8.19
CA GLY A 102 -17.08 -12.24 7.91
C GLY A 102 -16.40 -13.33 7.07
N ASN A 103 -16.97 -13.64 5.90
CA ASN A 103 -16.44 -14.64 4.96
C ASN A 103 -15.45 -14.06 3.93
N ARG A 104 -15.13 -12.77 4.01
CA ARG A 104 -14.23 -12.10 3.06
C ARG A 104 -12.86 -11.87 3.68
N ASN A 105 -11.83 -12.12 2.89
CA ASN A 105 -10.48 -11.67 3.23
C ASN A 105 -10.30 -10.22 2.78
N TYR A 106 -9.67 -9.42 3.62
CA TYR A 106 -9.11 -8.12 3.26
C TYR A 106 -7.64 -8.09 3.72
N TYR A 107 -6.90 -7.08 3.29
CA TYR A 107 -5.46 -7.01 3.55
C TYR A 107 -5.10 -5.61 4.02
N SER A 108 -4.17 -5.53 4.97
CA SER A 108 -3.43 -4.30 5.27
C SER A 108 -2.09 -4.34 4.54
N VAL A 109 -1.60 -3.17 4.16
CA VAL A 109 -0.34 -3.02 3.43
C VAL A 109 0.50 -1.95 4.10
N VAL A 110 1.76 -2.28 4.37
CA VAL A 110 2.74 -1.35 4.94
C VAL A 110 3.90 -1.20 3.95
N PRO A 111 4.19 0.00 3.44
CA PRO A 111 5.36 0.23 2.60
C PRO A 111 6.62 0.31 3.47
N HIS A 112 7.67 -0.43 3.10
CA HIS A 112 8.98 -0.40 3.76
C HIS A 112 9.98 0.50 3.02
N TYR A 113 10.53 1.47 3.75
CA TYR A 113 11.59 2.36 3.28
C TYR A 113 12.55 2.73 4.41
N SER A 114 13.85 2.65 4.13
CA SER A 114 14.93 3.06 5.01
C SER A 114 14.88 2.39 6.40
N GLY A 115 14.40 1.14 6.49
CA GLY A 115 14.27 0.40 7.75
C GLY A 115 12.99 0.71 8.54
N TYR A 116 12.08 1.51 7.99
CA TYR A 116 10.81 1.88 8.62
C TYR A 116 9.61 1.46 7.78
N GLY A 117 8.48 1.24 8.43
CA GLY A 117 7.18 1.08 7.79
C GLY A 117 6.21 2.20 8.19
N LEU A 118 5.37 2.63 7.25
CA LEU A 118 4.29 3.59 7.50
C LEU A 118 3.05 2.88 8.07
N VAL A 119 2.67 3.21 9.30
CA VAL A 119 1.57 2.61 10.04
C VAL A 119 0.64 3.69 10.60
N GLU A 120 -0.60 3.31 10.91
CA GLU A 120 -1.56 4.18 11.59
C GLU A 120 -1.58 3.81 13.08
N GLU A 121 -1.39 4.81 13.95
CA GLU A 121 -1.57 4.69 15.40
C GLU A 121 -2.43 5.85 15.90
N ASP A 122 -3.46 5.53 16.69
CA ASP A 122 -4.39 6.51 17.27
C ASP A 122 -4.98 7.51 16.25
N GLY A 123 -5.25 7.05 15.03
CA GLY A 123 -5.81 7.84 13.95
C GLY A 123 -4.79 8.71 13.22
N ILE A 124 -3.49 8.56 13.46
CA ILE A 124 -2.42 9.36 12.84
C ILE A 124 -1.43 8.44 12.13
N TRP A 125 -1.00 8.85 10.94
CA TRP A 125 0.06 8.16 10.20
C TRP A 125 1.44 8.47 10.81
N MET A 126 2.20 7.42 11.10
CA MET A 126 3.57 7.53 11.60
C MET A 126 4.46 6.42 11.04
N THR A 127 5.77 6.58 11.20
CA THR A 127 6.74 5.55 10.82
C THR A 127 7.29 4.87 12.06
N ILE A 128 7.28 3.54 12.06
CA ILE A 128 7.91 2.73 13.11
C ILE A 128 8.98 1.82 12.50
N PRO A 129 9.99 1.38 13.26
CA PRO A 129 10.98 0.44 12.78
C PRO A 129 10.31 -0.80 12.19
N VAL A 130 10.78 -1.27 11.03
CA VAL A 130 10.16 -2.43 10.35
C VAL A 130 10.28 -3.72 11.16
N SER A 131 11.22 -3.78 12.11
CA SER A 131 11.36 -4.87 13.09
C SER A 131 10.15 -5.00 14.02
N ASP A 132 9.38 -3.94 14.19
CA ASP A 132 8.28 -3.85 15.14
C ASP A 132 6.92 -4.06 14.45
N ILE A 133 6.94 -4.48 13.18
CA ILE A 133 5.75 -4.65 12.32
C ILE A 133 5.54 -6.14 12.07
N ASP A 134 4.37 -6.65 12.47
CA ASP A 134 3.93 -8.00 12.14
C ASP A 134 3.38 -8.05 10.69
N TYR A 135 3.91 -8.96 9.89
CA TYR A 135 3.46 -9.21 8.52
C TYR A 135 3.53 -10.69 8.13
N GLU A 136 2.72 -11.09 7.14
CA GLU A 136 2.67 -12.48 6.68
C GLU A 136 3.44 -12.69 5.37
N GLN A 137 3.42 -11.70 4.47
CA GLN A 137 3.98 -11.81 3.13
C GLN A 137 4.65 -10.50 2.72
N VAL A 138 5.74 -10.62 1.96
CA VAL A 138 6.48 -9.47 1.42
C VAL A 138 6.46 -9.51 -0.09
N TYR A 139 6.11 -8.38 -0.70
CA TYR A 139 6.05 -8.24 -2.16
C TYR A 139 7.01 -7.15 -2.62
N ARG A 140 7.93 -7.52 -3.51
CA ARG A 140 8.90 -6.60 -4.12
C ARG A 140 8.50 -6.29 -5.55
N PHE A 141 8.64 -5.03 -5.97
CA PHE A 141 8.31 -4.65 -7.34
C PHE A 141 9.13 -5.46 -8.35
N GLY A 142 8.44 -6.04 -9.34
CA GLY A 142 9.01 -7.07 -10.21
C GLY A 142 9.88 -6.54 -11.34
N GLY A 143 9.59 -5.33 -11.84
CA GLY A 143 10.24 -4.78 -13.04
C GLY A 143 9.95 -5.58 -14.30
#